data_AF-A0A5M9JJS0-F1
#
_entry.id   AF-A0A5M9JJS0-F1
#
_cell.length_a   1.000
_cell.length_b   1.000
_cell.length_c   1.000
_cell.angle_alpha   90.00
_cell.angle_beta   90.00
_cell.angle_gamma   90.00
#
_symmetry.space_group_name_H-M   'P 1'
#
loop_
_entity.id
_entity.type
_entity.pdbx_description
1 polymer ?
#
loop_
_entity_poly.entity_id
_entity_poly.type
_entity_poly.pdbx_seq_one_letter_code
_entity_poly.pdbx_strand_id
1 'polypeptide(L)'
;MSGTTHPIPPIAGVPSLSTIERASILDALFEPCTALHTLSLDLLHTTAFESYNDLIASVGVQLIELSESALPSDRDCRELNKLS
;
A
#
# COMPACT_ATOMS: atom_id res chain seq x y z
N MET A 1 -1.94 7.14 -28.11
CA MET A 1 -1.96 5.71 -27.75
C MET A 1 -2.72 5.57 -26.45
N SER A 2 -3.59 4.57 -26.37
CA SER A 2 -4.76 4.45 -25.51
C SER A 2 -4.55 4.81 -24.03
N GLY A 3 -5.25 5.83 -23.55
CA GLY A 3 -5.59 5.95 -22.14
C GLY A 3 -6.64 4.88 -21.86
N THR A 4 -6.21 3.72 -21.40
CA THR A 4 -7.12 2.63 -21.05
C THR A 4 -7.78 2.99 -19.74
N THR A 5 -8.96 3.58 -19.82
CA THR A 5 -9.88 3.70 -18.69
C THR A 5 -10.27 2.29 -18.27
N HIS A 6 -9.42 1.64 -17.46
CA HIS A 6 -9.70 0.34 -16.86
C HIS A 6 -10.85 0.58 -15.87
N PRO A 7 -12.06 0.05 -16.12
CA PRO A 7 -13.16 0.25 -15.20
C PRO A 7 -12.79 -0.41 -13.88
N ILE A 8 -12.61 0.43 -12.86
CA ILE A 8 -12.34 -0.04 -11.51
C ILE A 8 -13.60 -0.82 -11.08
N PRO A 9 -13.47 -2.09 -10.66
CA PRO A 9 -14.62 -2.92 -10.31
C PRO A 9 -15.32 -2.40 -9.05
N PRO A 10 -16.46 -2.99 -8.63
CA PRO A 10 -17.04 -2.69 -7.33
C PRO A 10 -16.10 -3.12 -6.19
N ILE A 11 -15.91 -2.25 -5.19
CA ILE A 11 -15.03 -2.48 -4.02
C ILE A 11 -15.33 -3.80 -3.30
N ALA A 12 -16.61 -4.19 -3.23
CA ALA A 12 -17.07 -5.42 -2.59
C ALA A 12 -16.53 -6.70 -3.25
N GLY A 13 -16.17 -6.63 -4.54
CA GLY A 13 -15.61 -7.77 -5.28
C GLY A 13 -14.10 -7.89 -5.18
N VAL A 14 -13.41 -6.83 -4.71
CA VAL A 14 -11.94 -6.73 -4.73
C VAL A 14 -11.23 -7.88 -3.99
N PRO A 15 -11.69 -8.35 -2.82
CA PRO A 15 -11.03 -9.47 -2.13
C PRO A 15 -11.07 -10.78 -2.91
N SER A 16 -12.08 -10.96 -3.77
CA SER A 16 -12.28 -12.19 -4.56
C SER A 16 -11.51 -12.19 -5.89
N LEU A 17 -10.87 -11.08 -6.25
CA LEU A 17 -10.11 -10.96 -7.50
C LEU A 17 -8.79 -11.72 -7.44
N SER A 18 -8.16 -11.92 -8.59
CA SER A 18 -6.79 -12.43 -8.65
C SER A 18 -5.78 -11.39 -8.16
N THR A 19 -4.58 -11.84 -7.80
CA THR A 19 -3.49 -10.94 -7.38
C THR A 19 -3.12 -9.94 -8.48
N ILE A 20 -3.19 -10.35 -9.75
CA ILE A 20 -2.89 -9.48 -10.90
C ILE A 20 -3.93 -8.37 -11.01
N GLU A 21 -5.21 -8.69 -10.87
CA GLU A 21 -6.30 -7.71 -10.93
C GLU A 21 -6.24 -6.73 -9.74
N ARG A 22 -5.96 -7.22 -8.53
CA ARG A 22 -5.75 -6.36 -7.35
C ARG A 22 -4.57 -5.40 -7.54
N ALA A 23 -3.48 -5.86 -8.15
CA ALA A 23 -2.34 -5.02 -8.49
C ALA A 23 -2.74 -3.94 -9.50
N SER A 24 -3.47 -4.31 -10.56
CA SER A 24 -3.94 -3.33 -11.55
C SER A 24 -4.88 -2.26 -10.96
N ILE A 25 -5.65 -2.59 -9.91
CA ILE A 25 -6.45 -1.59 -9.17
C ILE A 25 -5.53 -0.60 -8.44
N LEU A 26 -4.48 -1.08 -7.77
CA LEU A 26 -3.50 -0.22 -7.10
C LEU A 26 -2.75 0.68 -8.09
N ASP A 27 -2.30 0.11 -9.21
CA ASP A 27 -1.67 0.85 -10.31
C ASP A 27 -2.58 1.98 -10.85
N ALA A 28 -3.87 1.72 -10.96
CA ALA A 28 -4.86 2.68 -11.44
C ALA A 28 -5.15 3.81 -10.43
N LEU A 29 -5.01 3.53 -9.13
CA LEU A 29 -5.32 4.49 -8.06
C LEU A 29 -4.13 5.37 -7.65
N PHE A 30 -2.91 4.84 -7.71
CA PHE A 30 -1.73 5.47 -7.08
C PHE A 30 -0.54 5.70 -8.01
N GLU A 31 -0.64 5.29 -9.27
CA GLU A 31 0.48 5.11 -10.21
C GLU A 31 1.26 3.80 -9.99
N PRO A 32 1.93 3.27 -11.04
CA PRO A 32 2.56 1.97 -10.96
C PRO A 32 3.71 1.91 -9.95
N CYS A 33 3.52 1.17 -8.86
CA CYS A 33 4.47 1.09 -7.77
C CYS A 33 4.58 -0.33 -7.20
N THR A 34 5.67 -1.02 -7.54
CA THR A 34 5.94 -2.40 -7.10
C THR A 34 6.02 -2.54 -5.57
N ALA A 35 6.52 -1.51 -4.88
CA ALA A 35 6.60 -1.51 -3.42
C ALA A 35 5.20 -1.49 -2.79
N LEU A 36 4.29 -0.68 -3.35
CA LEU A 36 2.90 -0.59 -2.90
C LEU A 36 2.18 -1.93 -3.13
N HIS A 37 2.42 -2.60 -4.26
CA HIS A 37 1.88 -3.95 -4.49
C HIS A 37 2.29 -4.93 -3.39
N THR A 38 3.55 -4.93 -3.00
CA THR A 38 4.05 -5.86 -1.98
C THR A 38 3.38 -5.64 -0.62
N LEU A 39 3.10 -4.39 -0.28
CA LEU A 39 2.50 -4.02 1.00
C LEU A 39 0.97 -4.16 1.00
N SER A 40 0.31 -3.70 -0.05
CA SER A 40 -1.15 -3.55 -0.07
C SER A 40 -1.89 -4.69 -0.74
N LEU A 41 -1.22 -5.58 -1.50
CA LEU A 41 -1.91 -6.73 -2.10
C LEU A 41 -2.52 -7.66 -1.05
N ASP A 42 -1.82 -7.87 0.07
CA ASP A 42 -2.31 -8.68 1.18
C ASP A 42 -3.48 -7.98 1.90
N LEU A 43 -3.41 -6.65 2.03
CA LEU A 43 -4.51 -5.85 2.56
C LEU A 43 -5.78 -5.97 1.72
N LEU A 44 -5.67 -5.85 0.39
CA LEU A 44 -6.81 -5.98 -0.53
C LEU A 44 -7.42 -7.39 -0.54
N HIS A 45 -6.66 -8.40 -0.12
CA HIS A 45 -7.14 -9.78 -0.02
C HIS A 45 -7.81 -10.06 1.34
N THR A 46 -7.25 -9.53 2.43
CA THR A 46 -7.69 -9.82 3.80
C THR A 46 -8.81 -8.90 4.28
N THR A 47 -8.87 -7.67 3.77
CA THR A 47 -9.75 -6.61 4.27
C THR A 47 -10.77 -6.22 3.21
N ALA A 48 -12.06 -6.24 3.60
CA ALA A 48 -13.13 -5.70 2.79
C ALA A 48 -13.34 -4.22 3.13
N PHE A 49 -13.39 -3.37 2.10
CA PHE A 49 -13.60 -1.93 2.25
C PHE A 49 -15.00 -1.54 1.78
N GLU A 50 -15.60 -0.53 2.43
CA GLU A 50 -16.90 0.00 2.03
C GLU A 50 -16.80 0.93 0.81
N SER A 51 -15.65 1.60 0.64
CA SER A 51 -15.36 2.49 -0.48
C SER A 51 -13.90 2.44 -0.91
N TYR A 52 -13.64 2.86 -2.15
CA TYR A 52 -12.27 3.10 -2.63
C TYR A 52 -11.56 4.20 -1.82
N ASN A 53 -12.30 5.17 -1.28
CA ASN A 53 -11.71 6.17 -0.39
C ASN A 53 -11.15 5.55 0.90
N ASP A 54 -11.83 4.54 1.45
CA ASP A 54 -11.37 3.86 2.67
C ASP A 54 -10.12 3.02 2.39
N LEU A 55 -10.09 2.33 1.24
CA LEU A 55 -8.90 1.64 0.75
C LEU A 55 -7.74 2.61 0.61
N ILE A 56 -7.97 3.77 -0.02
CA ILE A 56 -6.93 4.77 -0.23
C ILE A 56 -6.39 5.30 1.10
N ALA A 57 -7.28 5.62 2.03
CA ALA A 57 -6.91 6.08 3.37
C ALA A 57 -6.12 5.02 4.13
N SER A 58 -6.54 3.75 4.07
CA SER A 58 -5.86 2.64 4.76
C SER A 58 -4.45 2.39 4.20
N VAL A 59 -4.28 2.44 2.87
CA VAL A 59 -2.96 2.37 2.24
C VAL A 59 -2.09 3.57 2.65
N GLY A 60 -2.66 4.77 2.70
CA GLY A 60 -1.96 5.96 3.16
C GLY A 60 -1.46 5.84 4.61
N VAL A 61 -2.29 5.33 5.51
CA VAL A 61 -1.90 5.06 6.92
C VAL A 61 -0.72 4.10 6.98
N GLN A 62 -0.76 2.98 6.25
CA GLN A 62 0.37 2.03 6.23
C GLN A 62 1.67 2.66 5.73
N LEU A 63 1.60 3.51 4.70
CA LEU A 63 2.79 4.21 4.20
C LEU A 63 3.36 5.20 5.23
N ILE A 64 2.49 5.90 5.96
CA ILE A 64 2.89 6.80 7.05
C ILE A 64 3.52 5.98 8.20
N GLU A 65 2.86 4.93 8.66
CA GLU A 65 3.36 4.05 9.72
C GLU A 65 4.72 3.42 9.35
N LEU A 66 4.90 3.01 8.09
CA LEU A 66 6.19 2.53 7.59
C LEU A 66 7.25 3.63 7.58
N SER A 67 6.88 4.85 7.18
CA SER A 67 7.80 5.98 7.18
C SER A 67 8.20 6.39 8.60
N GLU A 68 7.28 6.33 9.56
CA GLU A 68 7.56 6.60 10.97
C GLU A 68 8.37 5.47 11.61
N SER A 69 8.10 4.21 11.24
CA SER A 69 8.87 3.04 11.70
C SER A 69 10.29 2.99 11.13
N ALA A 70 10.48 3.52 9.92
CA ALA A 70 11.78 3.59 9.24
C ALA A 70 12.66 4.74 9.74
N LEU A 71 12.19 5.55 10.68
CA LEU A 71 13.06 6.43 11.45
C LEU A 71 13.67 5.60 12.59
N PRO A 72 14.93 5.10 12.48
CA PRO A 72 15.70 4.96 13.70
C PRO A 72 15.70 6.35 14.30
N SER A 73 15.13 6.48 15.50
CA SER A 73 15.26 7.71 16.26
C SER A 73 16.75 8.09 16.19
N ASP A 74 17.09 9.32 15.84
CA ASP A 74 18.47 9.85 15.81
C ASP A 74 19.22 9.60 17.15
N ARG A 75 18.49 9.15 18.18
CA ARG A 75 18.98 8.66 19.47
C ARG A 75 19.72 7.32 19.43
N ASP A 76 19.44 6.40 18.51
CA ASP A 76 20.04 5.05 18.54
C ASP A 76 21.41 4.96 17.83
N CYS A 77 21.75 5.91 16.95
CA CYS A 77 23.04 5.93 16.25
C CYS A 77 24.21 6.46 17.09
N ARG A 78 23.97 6.96 18.32
CA ARG A 78 25.02 7.62 19.14
C ARG A 78 25.50 6.80 20.34
N GLU A 79 24.95 5.61 20.59
CA GLU A 79 25.28 4.83 21.80
C GLU A 79 26.26 3.65 21.57
N LEU A 80 26.52 3.27 20.31
CA LEU A 80 27.45 2.18 19.98
C LEU A 80 28.93 2.56 19.85
N ASN A 81 29.30 3.84 20.03
CA ASN A 81 30.70 4.30 19.96
C ASN A 81 31.30 4.72 21.32
N LYS A 82 30.75 4.22 22.43
CA LYS A 82 31.26 4.51 23.78
C LYS A 82 31.85 3.29 24.51
N LEU A 83 32.03 2.15 23.84
CA LEU A 83 32.39 0.88 24.49
C LEU A 83 33.57 0.10 23.87
N SER A 84 34.41 0.72 23.02
CA SER A 84 35.68 0.13 22.57
C SER A 84 36.82 1.11 22.61
#